data_AF-A0A139ANC0-F1
#
_entry.id   AF-A0A139ANC0-F1
#
_cell.length_a   1.000
_cell.length_b   1.000
_cell.length_c   1.000
_cell.angle_alpha   90.00
_cell.angle_beta   90.00
_cell.angle_gamma   90.00
#
_symmetry.space_group_name_H-M   'P 1'
#
loop_
_entity.id
_entity.type
_entity.pdbx_description
1 polymer ?
#
loop_
_entity_poly.entity_id
_entity_poly.type
_entity_poly.pdbx_seq_one_letter_code
_entity_poly.pdbx_strand_id
1 'polypeptide(L)'
;MVGDSGASVLGPLVSCVRPTSHPLAQLSSPPTLQLAVDLLNPSVEAERRKHKLKRLVQSPNSYFMDVKCPGCFTITTVFSHAQTVVICAGCSTVLCQPTGGKARLMEGAFAENT
;
A
#
# COMPACT_ATOMS: atom_id res chain seq x y z
N MET A 1 60.18 23.19 -17.10
CA MET A 1 61.49 22.52 -16.94
C MET A 1 61.36 21.54 -15.79
N VAL A 2 61.74 20.27 -15.99
CA VAL A 2 61.92 19.15 -15.01
C VAL A 2 60.76 18.83 -14.04
N GLY A 3 60.44 17.59 -13.70
CA GLY A 3 60.78 16.24 -14.22
C GLY A 3 59.57 15.33 -13.93
N ASP A 4 59.28 14.23 -14.62
CA ASP A 4 60.09 13.03 -14.91
C ASP A 4 60.55 12.25 -13.66
N SER A 5 60.71 10.93 -13.79
CA SER A 5 60.92 9.89 -12.77
C SER A 5 59.65 9.43 -12.04
N GLY A 6 59.35 8.12 -11.94
CA GLY A 6 60.04 6.97 -12.53
C GLY A 6 59.38 5.65 -12.10
N ALA A 7 59.48 4.60 -12.92
CA ALA A 7 58.92 3.29 -12.62
C ALA A 7 59.92 2.41 -11.84
N SER A 8 59.41 1.56 -10.93
CA SER A 8 60.17 0.45 -10.33
C SER A 8 59.29 -0.79 -10.05
N VAL A 9 59.16 -1.59 -11.10
CA VAL A 9 59.38 -3.05 -11.21
C VAL A 9 59.53 -3.97 -9.96
N LEU A 10 59.12 -5.24 -10.19
CA LEU A 10 59.51 -6.54 -9.58
C LEU A 10 58.63 -7.16 -8.46
N GLY A 11 58.05 -8.35 -8.75
CA GLY A 11 57.11 -9.16 -7.95
C GLY A 11 57.71 -9.87 -6.71
N PRO A 12 57.55 -11.20 -6.47
CA PRO A 12 56.72 -12.21 -7.12
C PRO A 12 55.81 -13.06 -6.17
N LEU A 13 54.83 -13.73 -6.79
CA LEU A 13 54.05 -14.92 -6.39
C LEU A 13 54.47 -15.71 -5.11
N VAL A 14 53.75 -15.47 -4.00
CA VAL A 14 53.67 -16.31 -2.77
C VAL A 14 52.29 -16.03 -2.13
N SER A 15 51.43 -16.97 -1.70
CA SER A 15 51.31 -18.43 -1.90
C SER A 15 49.83 -18.87 -1.71
N CYS A 16 49.51 -20.17 -1.76
CA CYS A 16 48.16 -20.75 -1.64
C CYS A 16 47.71 -20.99 -0.19
N VAL A 17 46.46 -20.60 0.17
CA VAL A 17 45.58 -21.40 1.05
C VAL A 17 44.12 -21.31 0.58
N ARG A 18 43.58 -22.46 0.13
CA ARG A 18 42.15 -22.84 0.17
C ARG A 18 42.01 -23.89 1.31
N PRO A 19 40.80 -24.23 1.86
CA PRO A 19 39.43 -23.89 1.44
C PRO A 19 38.48 -23.54 2.63
N THR A 20 37.16 -23.68 2.41
CA THR A 20 36.06 -23.83 3.41
C THR A 20 35.90 -22.71 4.44
N SER A 21 34.98 -21.75 4.26
CA SER A 21 33.54 -22.01 4.34
C SER A 21 32.74 -20.79 3.86
N HIS A 22 31.54 -21.02 3.29
CA HIS A 22 30.57 -19.93 3.17
C HIS A 22 30.14 -19.49 4.58
N PRO A 23 30.11 -18.18 4.83
CA PRO A 23 28.80 -17.57 4.92
C PRO A 23 28.55 -16.62 3.76
N LEU A 24 27.33 -16.67 3.21
CA LEU A 24 26.80 -15.59 2.36
C LEU A 24 26.47 -14.40 3.27
N ALA A 25 27.52 -13.74 3.76
CA ALA A 25 27.43 -12.51 4.54
C ALA A 25 27.03 -11.37 3.61
N GLN A 26 25.72 -11.28 3.40
CA GLN A 26 24.93 -10.12 3.00
C GLN A 26 25.73 -8.98 2.36
N LEU A 27 25.67 -8.90 1.04
CA LEU A 27 26.02 -7.67 0.34
C LEU A 27 25.04 -6.58 0.80
N SER A 28 25.45 -5.76 1.76
CA SER A 28 24.74 -4.54 2.14
C SER A 28 24.70 -3.64 0.91
N SER A 29 23.55 -3.60 0.25
CA SER A 29 23.36 -2.80 -0.95
C SER A 29 23.75 -1.34 -0.65
N PRO A 30 24.60 -0.70 -1.47
CA PRO A 30 24.96 0.70 -1.27
C PRO A 30 23.70 1.57 -1.29
N PRO A 31 23.72 2.79 -0.72
CA PRO A 31 22.59 3.70 -0.75
C PRO A 31 22.33 4.15 -2.20
N THR A 32 21.54 3.34 -2.91
CA THR A 32 21.24 3.53 -4.32
C THR A 32 20.24 4.66 -4.47
N LEU A 33 20.68 5.73 -5.13
CA LEU A 33 19.77 6.68 -5.75
C LEU A 33 18.75 5.89 -6.58
N GLN A 34 17.47 6.04 -6.28
CA GLN A 34 16.37 5.26 -6.87
C GLN A 34 16.16 5.65 -8.34
N LEU A 35 17.02 5.17 -9.25
CA LEU A 35 16.99 5.52 -10.67
C LEU A 35 15.93 4.78 -11.50
N ALA A 36 15.25 3.78 -10.91
CA ALA A 36 14.11 3.12 -11.53
C ALA A 36 13.04 2.79 -10.48
N VAL A 37 11.86 3.39 -10.61
CA VAL A 37 10.65 2.90 -9.93
C VAL A 37 10.18 1.67 -10.70
N ASP A 38 10.01 0.54 -10.02
CA ASP A 38 9.34 -0.62 -10.63
C ASP A 38 7.88 -0.27 -10.92
N LEU A 39 7.57 -0.11 -12.21
CA LEU A 39 6.24 0.24 -12.70
C LEU A 39 5.29 -0.96 -12.73
N LEU A 40 5.82 -2.19 -12.76
CA LEU A 40 5.05 -3.43 -12.81
C LEU A 40 4.64 -3.88 -11.41
N ASN A 41 5.53 -3.68 -10.41
CA ASN A 41 5.27 -4.05 -9.01
C ASN A 41 5.37 -2.84 -8.05
N PRO A 42 4.49 -1.82 -8.19
CA PRO A 42 4.49 -0.67 -7.28
C PRO A 42 4.14 -1.08 -5.84
N SER A 43 4.73 -0.40 -4.85
CA SER A 43 4.41 -0.66 -3.45
C SER A 43 2.95 -0.30 -3.12
N VAL A 44 2.36 -1.02 -2.17
CA VAL A 44 0.95 -0.83 -1.74
C VAL A 44 0.69 0.61 -1.29
N GLU A 45 1.68 1.27 -0.67
CA GLU A 45 1.58 2.68 -0.30
C GLU A 45 1.54 3.62 -1.49
N ALA A 46 2.39 3.40 -2.51
CA ALA A 46 2.36 4.18 -3.75
C ALA A 46 1.02 4.00 -4.46
N GLU A 47 0.48 2.78 -4.48
CA GLU A 47 -0.79 2.44 -5.13
C GLU A 47 -2.00 3.08 -4.44
N ARG A 48 -1.99 3.15 -3.09
CA ARG A 48 -3.05 3.82 -2.30
C ARG A 48 -3.09 5.34 -2.52
N ARG A 49 -1.93 5.96 -2.77
CA ARG A 49 -1.81 7.42 -3.04
C ARG A 49 -2.29 7.80 -4.46
N LYS A 50 -2.32 6.85 -5.40
CA LYS A 50 -2.81 7.09 -6.78
C LYS A 50 -4.34 7.27 -6.80
N HIS A 51 -4.81 8.17 -7.66
CA HIS A 51 -6.23 8.30 -7.98
C HIS A 51 -6.77 7.00 -8.60
N LYS A 52 -8.06 6.67 -8.36
CA LYS A 52 -8.70 5.39 -8.75
C LYS A 52 -8.50 4.97 -10.22
N LEU A 53 -8.43 5.94 -11.14
CA LEU A 53 -8.20 5.71 -12.59
C LEU A 53 -6.72 5.61 -12.99
N LYS A 54 -5.79 6.05 -12.13
CA LYS A 54 -4.33 6.07 -12.36
C LYS A 54 -3.58 4.93 -11.65
N ARG A 55 -4.32 4.00 -11.04
CA ARG A 55 -3.78 2.74 -10.51
C ARG A 55 -3.41 1.80 -11.66
N LEU A 56 -2.51 0.86 -11.40
CA LEU A 56 -2.10 -0.22 -12.32
C LEU A 56 -3.33 -1.03 -12.77
N VAL A 57 -4.24 -1.31 -11.83
CA VAL A 57 -5.57 -1.86 -12.09
C VAL A 57 -6.61 -0.88 -11.57
N GLN A 58 -7.54 -0.46 -12.42
CA GLN A 58 -8.60 0.47 -12.05
C GLN A 58 -9.62 -0.22 -11.15
N SER A 59 -9.92 0.38 -9.99
CA SER A 59 -10.88 -0.15 -9.02
C SER A 59 -11.65 0.98 -8.34
N PRO A 60 -12.96 0.80 -8.04
CA PRO A 60 -13.73 1.79 -7.30
C PRO A 60 -13.22 1.93 -5.85
N ASN A 61 -13.38 3.13 -5.27
CA ASN A 61 -13.12 3.39 -3.84
C ASN A 61 -14.38 3.21 -2.97
N SER A 62 -15.52 2.92 -3.58
CA SER A 62 -16.80 2.67 -2.93
C SER A 62 -16.97 1.19 -2.60
N TYR A 63 -17.76 0.90 -1.57
CA TYR A 63 -17.98 -0.43 -1.03
C TYR A 63 -19.39 -0.51 -0.46
N PHE A 64 -19.92 -1.72 -0.33
CA PHE A 64 -21.10 -2.00 0.47
C PHE A 64 -20.67 -2.30 1.90
N MET A 65 -21.48 -1.90 2.88
CA MET A 65 -21.25 -2.15 4.31
C MET A 65 -22.55 -2.64 4.94
N ASP A 66 -22.44 -3.53 5.92
CA ASP A 66 -23.60 -4.08 6.61
C ASP A 66 -23.86 -3.26 7.87
N VAL A 67 -25.03 -2.61 7.93
CA VAL A 67 -25.42 -1.71 9.00
C VAL A 67 -26.57 -2.32 9.79
N LYS A 68 -26.39 -2.47 11.11
CA LYS A 68 -27.44 -2.89 12.04
C LYS A 68 -28.22 -1.67 12.55
N CYS A 69 -29.54 -1.65 12.40
CA CYS A 69 -30.40 -0.68 13.11
C CYS A 69 -30.36 -0.97 14.61
N PRO A 70 -30.19 0.04 15.49
CA PRO A 70 -30.27 -0.14 16.93
C PRO A 70 -31.66 -0.57 17.43
N GLY A 71 -32.72 -0.41 16.63
CA GLY A 71 -34.10 -0.81 16.96
C GLY A 71 -34.55 -2.14 16.33
N CYS A 72 -34.41 -2.33 15.01
CA CYS A 72 -34.88 -3.55 14.32
C CYS A 72 -33.90 -4.74 14.45
N PHE A 73 -32.65 -4.54 14.91
CA PHE A 73 -31.50 -5.47 14.84
C PHE A 73 -31.26 -6.13 13.47
N THR A 74 -31.99 -5.69 12.44
CA THR A 74 -31.93 -6.20 11.08
C THR A 74 -30.71 -5.61 10.40
N ILE A 75 -29.93 -6.47 9.76
CA ILE A 75 -28.78 -6.07 8.95
C ILE A 75 -29.31 -5.53 7.62
N THR A 76 -28.91 -4.30 7.28
CA THR A 76 -29.23 -3.67 5.99
C THR A 76 -27.93 -3.37 5.26
N THR A 77 -27.80 -3.83 4.02
CA THR A 77 -26.66 -3.52 3.13
C THR A 77 -26.76 -2.06 2.68
N VAL A 78 -25.78 -1.23 3.04
CA VAL A 78 -25.73 0.20 2.70
C VAL A 78 -24.54 0.48 1.78
N PHE A 79 -24.75 1.27 0.73
CA PHE A 79 -23.67 1.72 -0.14
C PHE A 79 -22.90 2.89 0.50
N SER A 80 -21.57 2.84 0.52
CA SER A 80 -20.75 3.80 1.26
C SER A 80 -20.82 5.26 0.78
N HIS A 81 -21.34 5.49 -0.43
CA HIS A 81 -21.58 6.82 -1.00
C HIS A 81 -23.06 6.93 -1.45
N ALA A 82 -24.00 6.51 -0.60
CA ALA A 82 -25.43 6.57 -0.88
C ALA A 82 -25.89 8.01 -1.20
N GLN A 83 -26.61 8.17 -2.32
CA GLN A 83 -27.19 9.45 -2.77
C GLN A 83 -28.57 9.72 -2.14
N THR A 84 -29.27 8.67 -1.71
CA THR A 84 -30.57 8.73 -1.06
C THR A 84 -30.46 8.46 0.45
N VAL A 85 -31.45 8.92 1.20
CA VAL A 85 -31.62 8.53 2.61
C VAL A 85 -31.97 7.04 2.66
N VAL A 86 -31.24 6.24 3.44
CA VAL A 86 -31.49 4.80 3.61
C VAL A 86 -32.20 4.55 4.94
N ILE A 87 -33.20 3.66 4.92
CA ILE A 87 -34.16 3.43 6.00
C ILE A 87 -34.23 1.91 6.27
N CYS A 88 -34.25 1.44 7.54
CA CYS A 88 -34.50 0.01 7.82
C CYS A 88 -35.94 -0.35 7.43
N ALA A 89 -36.11 -1.48 6.73
CA ALA A 89 -37.41 -2.01 6.37
C ALA A 89 -38.33 -2.34 7.57
N GLY A 90 -37.75 -2.64 8.74
CA GLY A 90 -38.48 -2.95 9.98
C GLY A 90 -38.67 -1.75 10.93
N CYS A 91 -37.60 -1.04 11.32
CA CYS A 91 -37.68 0.06 12.31
C CYS A 91 -38.12 1.41 11.71
N SER A 92 -38.28 1.53 10.38
CA SER A 92 -38.49 2.77 9.60
C SER A 92 -37.55 3.95 9.95
N THR A 93 -36.48 3.66 10.69
CA THR A 93 -35.48 4.63 11.16
C THR A 93 -34.46 4.90 10.05
N VAL A 94 -34.04 6.15 9.93
CA VAL A 94 -32.98 6.59 9.01
C VAL A 94 -31.63 6.02 9.47
N LEU A 95 -31.00 5.21 8.64
CA LEU A 95 -29.68 4.60 8.91
C LEU A 95 -28.54 5.51 8.45
N CYS A 96 -28.70 6.18 7.31
CA CYS A 96 -27.72 7.14 6.81
C CYS A 96 -28.34 8.33 6.07
N GLN A 97 -27.67 9.46 6.14
CA GLN A 97 -27.95 10.67 5.37
C GLN A 97 -26.95 10.80 4.20
N PRO A 98 -27.41 11.17 3.00
CA PRO A 98 -26.53 11.37 1.86
C PRO A 98 -25.66 12.61 2.05
N THR A 99 -24.43 12.56 1.54
CA THR A 99 -23.50 13.71 1.50
C THR A 99 -22.83 13.76 0.13
N GLY A 100 -22.03 14.79 -0.15
CA GLY A 100 -21.20 14.84 -1.36
C GLY A 100 -20.04 13.83 -1.40
N GLY A 101 -19.86 13.00 -0.36
CA GLY A 101 -18.80 12.02 -0.24
C GLY A 101 -19.30 10.70 0.36
N LYS A 102 -18.69 10.26 1.47
CA LYS A 102 -19.20 9.09 2.21
C LYS A 102 -20.51 9.45 2.92
N ALA A 103 -21.49 8.55 2.90
CA ALA A 103 -22.76 8.73 3.60
C ALA A 103 -22.53 8.89 5.12
N ARG A 104 -23.30 9.78 5.75
CA ARG A 104 -23.24 10.01 7.20
C ARG A 104 -24.15 9.00 7.90
N LEU A 105 -23.58 8.04 8.63
CA LEU A 105 -24.34 7.11 9.46
C LEU A 105 -25.00 7.85 10.64
N MET A 106 -26.16 7.36 11.09
CA MET A 106 -26.82 7.82 12.31
C MET A 106 -26.02 7.36 13.54
N GLU A 107 -26.03 8.16 14.61
CA GLU A 107 -25.51 7.77 15.92
C GLU A 107 -26.25 6.51 16.43
N GLY A 108 -25.49 5.50 16.85
CA GLY A 108 -26.03 4.19 17.26
C GLY A 108 -26.22 3.15 16.14
N ALA A 109 -25.95 3.49 14.88
CA ALA A 109 -25.89 2.51 13.79
C ALA A 109 -24.51 1.83 13.76
N PHE A 110 -24.47 0.51 14.01
CA PHE A 110 -23.24 -0.26 13.99
C PHE A 110 -22.97 -0.81 12.58
N ALA A 111 -21.82 -0.48 12.01
CA ALA A 111 -21.33 -1.11 10.80
C ALA A 111 -20.52 -2.35 11.15
N GLU A 112 -20.95 -3.52 10.68
CA GLU A 112 -20.19 -4.75 10.82
C GLU A 112 -19.37 -4.99 9.56
N ASN A 113 -18.05 -4.90 9.72
CA ASN A 113 -17.07 -5.25 8.71
C ASN A 113 -16.80 -6.75 8.79
N THR A 114 -17.33 -7.50 7.83
CA THR A 114 -16.81 -8.84 7.47
C THR A 114 -15.43 -8.71 6.83
#